data_AF-A0A7K0NUV1-F1
#
_entry.id   AF-A0A7K0NUV1-F1
#
_cell.length_a   1.000
_cell.length_b   1.000
_cell.length_c   1.000
_cell.angle_alpha   90.00
_cell.angle_beta   90.00
_cell.angle_gamma   90.00
#
_symmetry.space_group_name_H-M   'P 1'
#
loop_
_entity.id
_entity.type
_entity.pdbx_description
1 polymer ?
#
loop_
_entity_poly.entity_id
_entity_poly.type
_entity_poly.pdbx_seq_one_letter_code
_entity_poly.pdbx_strand_id
1 'polypeptide(L)'
;MPTTPPTAPGWHPDPWGTADMRYFDGSAWGIVTRPKSSTDRSAPNESSGVADVTLVASAPNPTDGVIAGANSDALPPAAWYSDPSGSGGLRWWDGERWTEHVSIPADKRPAVTSKGAPLDPALMHAKAASTGRLVRTLLIFAGPALAFSIISSAFQMRWLSENFDAVWRDAQAGRPITIPISASGGPFLAAFSQVGGLVCLVTGIFFLLWLGQSGRVAKSLGFALRRSPWLGAWSLAIPIVQWWWPYRATLDLLPESDENKSSVIRWWLPWLGTSIAQAAVVVAAFAAMPDIAISVIAAAGAICALLAAVKARSVIADVETAHSELVRRPVN
;
A
#
# COMPACT_ATOMS: atom_id res chain seq x y z
N MET A 1 35.97 -5.76 -9.97
CA MET A 1 35.19 -7.02 -10.03
C MET A 1 35.85 -8.00 -9.07
N PRO A 2 35.17 -8.53 -8.06
CA PRO A 2 35.82 -9.51 -7.19
C PRO A 2 35.84 -10.89 -7.83
N THR A 3 36.86 -11.62 -7.44
CA THR A 3 37.34 -12.94 -7.82
C THR A 3 36.24 -14.01 -7.90
N THR A 4 36.49 -15.03 -8.72
CA THR A 4 35.65 -16.25 -8.84
C THR A 4 35.11 -16.69 -7.48
N PRO A 5 33.79 -16.91 -7.35
CA PRO A 5 33.20 -17.31 -6.08
C PRO A 5 33.76 -18.66 -5.64
N PRO A 6 34.01 -18.86 -4.34
CA PRO A 6 34.51 -20.14 -3.82
C PRO A 6 33.49 -21.24 -4.09
N THR A 7 33.95 -22.45 -4.41
CA THR A 7 33.05 -23.57 -4.75
C THR A 7 32.56 -24.35 -3.53
N ALA A 8 33.16 -24.12 -2.36
CA ALA A 8 32.80 -24.80 -1.12
C ALA A 8 32.15 -23.84 -0.13
N PRO A 9 31.03 -24.25 0.53
CA PRO A 9 30.41 -23.46 1.59
C PRO A 9 31.39 -23.28 2.75
N GLY A 10 31.47 -22.07 3.29
CA GLY A 10 32.41 -21.74 4.35
C GLY A 10 32.65 -20.25 4.53
N TRP A 11 33.56 -19.92 5.44
CA TRP A 11 33.97 -18.54 5.68
C TRP A 11 35.08 -18.15 4.70
N HIS A 12 34.84 -17.09 3.93
CA HIS A 12 35.79 -16.59 2.95
C HIS A 12 36.01 -15.09 3.12
N PRO A 13 37.13 -14.52 2.62
CA PRO A 13 37.35 -13.09 2.61
C PRO A 13 36.18 -12.36 1.95
N ASP A 14 35.72 -11.27 2.58
CA ASP A 14 34.57 -10.53 2.06
C ASP A 14 34.88 -9.91 0.68
N PRO A 15 34.18 -10.29 -0.39
CA PRO A 15 34.46 -9.81 -1.74
C PRO A 15 34.17 -8.30 -1.91
N TRP A 16 33.43 -7.70 -0.97
CA TRP A 16 33.11 -6.28 -0.97
C TRP A 16 33.97 -5.45 0.00
N GLY A 17 34.88 -6.08 0.76
CA GLY A 17 35.78 -5.38 1.69
C GLY A 17 35.09 -4.66 2.85
N THR A 18 33.84 -5.03 3.17
CA THR A 18 33.06 -4.41 4.25
C THR A 18 33.32 -5.04 5.62
N ALA A 19 33.89 -6.25 5.63
CA ALA A 19 34.34 -6.98 6.81
C ALA A 19 35.51 -7.90 6.46
N ASP A 20 36.18 -8.49 7.45
CA ASP A 20 37.30 -9.41 7.18
C ASP A 20 36.84 -10.73 6.54
N MET A 21 35.72 -11.30 6.99
CA MET A 21 35.20 -12.57 6.49
C MET A 21 33.66 -12.53 6.32
N ARG A 22 33.18 -13.13 5.23
CA ARG A 22 31.76 -13.32 4.91
C ARG A 22 31.48 -14.80 4.61
N TYR A 23 30.33 -15.30 5.03
CA TYR A 23 29.96 -16.69 4.80
C TYR A 23 29.42 -16.89 3.38
N PHE A 24 29.89 -17.91 2.67
CA PHE A 24 29.38 -18.35 1.37
C PHE A 24 28.67 -19.69 1.55
N ASP A 25 27.46 -19.85 1.00
CA ASP A 25 26.62 -21.03 1.19
C ASP A 25 26.76 -22.11 0.09
N GLY A 26 27.70 -21.92 -0.84
CA GLY A 26 27.86 -22.77 -2.02
C GLY A 26 27.20 -22.21 -3.29
N SER A 27 26.32 -21.21 -3.14
CA SER A 27 25.60 -20.57 -4.25
C SER A 27 25.59 -19.03 -4.19
N ALA A 28 25.56 -18.46 -2.99
CA ALA A 28 25.48 -17.03 -2.73
C ALA A 28 26.23 -16.62 -1.45
N TRP A 29 26.56 -15.33 -1.37
CA TRP A 29 27.15 -14.73 -0.18
C TRP A 29 26.06 -14.37 0.83
N GLY A 30 26.25 -14.81 2.07
CA GLY A 30 25.36 -14.53 3.19
C GLY A 30 25.51 -13.10 3.75
N ILE A 31 24.49 -12.67 4.50
CA ILE A 31 24.44 -11.35 5.14
C ILE A 31 25.35 -11.28 6.38
N VAL A 32 25.68 -12.43 6.97
CA VAL A 32 26.50 -12.53 8.18
C VAL A 32 27.98 -12.29 7.88
N THR A 33 28.58 -11.37 8.64
CA THR A 33 30.02 -11.04 8.60
C THR A 33 30.66 -11.26 9.97
N ARG A 34 31.98 -11.50 9.99
CA ARG A 34 32.76 -11.54 11.23
C ARG A 34 34.13 -10.86 11.06
N PRO A 35 34.67 -10.21 12.10
CA PRO A 35 36.07 -9.77 12.12
C PRO A 35 37.01 -10.99 12.25
N LYS A 36 38.23 -10.87 11.72
CA LYS A 36 39.27 -11.90 11.85
C LYS A 36 39.72 -11.90 13.31
N SER A 37 39.48 -12.99 14.04
CA SER A 37 39.97 -13.15 15.40
C SER A 37 41.49 -13.00 15.42
N SER A 38 41.97 -11.95 16.09
CA SER A 38 43.38 -11.74 16.41
C SER A 38 43.78 -12.74 17.49
N THR A 39 44.05 -13.99 17.09
CA THR A 39 44.71 -14.98 17.96
C THR A 39 45.98 -15.51 17.30
N ASP A 40 46.64 -14.66 16.52
CA ASP A 40 48.02 -14.93 16.15
C ASP A 40 48.80 -13.60 16.01
N ARG A 41 49.31 -13.13 17.16
CA ARG A 41 50.55 -12.34 17.27
C ARG A 41 50.91 -12.12 18.73
N SER A 42 51.89 -12.91 19.18
CA SER A 42 53.19 -12.44 19.69
C SER A 42 53.61 -13.15 20.97
N ALA A 43 54.68 -13.93 20.87
CA ALA A 43 55.82 -13.70 21.76
C ALA A 43 57.12 -14.08 21.02
N PRO A 44 58.15 -13.22 21.06
CA PRO A 44 59.46 -13.48 20.49
C PRO A 44 60.43 -14.10 21.51
N ASN A 45 61.48 -14.69 20.95
CA ASN A 45 62.83 -14.84 21.49
C ASN A 45 63.22 -16.11 22.26
N GLU A 46 64.51 -16.39 22.10
CA GLU A 46 65.27 -17.61 22.30
C GLU A 46 65.48 -18.08 23.75
N SER A 47 65.87 -19.35 23.83
CA SER A 47 66.87 -19.96 24.72
C SER A 47 66.43 -20.54 26.07
N SER A 48 67.03 -21.70 26.34
CA SER A 48 67.20 -22.37 27.65
C SER A 48 65.93 -23.08 28.17
N GLY A 49 65.90 -24.38 28.47
CA GLY A 49 66.91 -25.42 28.59
C GLY A 49 66.32 -26.52 29.50
N VAL A 50 66.81 -27.76 29.32
CA VAL A 50 66.83 -28.85 30.34
C VAL A 50 65.46 -29.53 30.61
N ALA A 51 65.21 -30.74 30.08
CA ALA A 51 65.43 -32.09 30.68
C ALA A 51 64.60 -32.30 31.98
N ASP A 52 63.84 -33.38 32.21
CA ASP A 52 64.08 -34.83 32.10
C ASP A 52 62.70 -35.56 32.00
N VAL A 53 62.47 -36.65 31.23
CA VAL A 53 62.84 -38.07 31.44
C VAL A 53 62.09 -38.62 32.70
N THR A 54 61.29 -39.70 32.69
CA THR A 54 61.56 -41.07 32.21
C THR A 54 60.32 -41.99 32.37
N LEU A 55 60.07 -42.84 31.36
CA LEU A 55 59.72 -44.30 31.36
C LEU A 55 58.63 -44.88 32.29
N VAL A 56 57.79 -45.80 31.77
CA VAL A 56 58.09 -47.26 31.67
C VAL A 56 56.96 -47.99 30.93
N ALA A 57 57.37 -48.96 30.11
CA ALA A 57 56.61 -49.87 29.27
C ALA A 57 55.70 -50.87 30.02
N SER A 58 54.70 -51.43 29.33
CA SER A 58 54.69 -52.85 28.92
C SER A 58 53.34 -53.25 28.34
N ALA A 59 53.37 -53.87 27.17
CA ALA A 59 52.25 -54.63 26.62
C ALA A 59 52.12 -55.99 27.33
N PRO A 60 50.92 -56.60 27.28
CA PRO A 60 50.86 -57.95 26.72
C PRO A 60 49.81 -58.08 25.61
N ASN A 61 50.09 -59.02 24.71
CA ASN A 61 49.28 -59.46 23.57
C ASN A 61 48.41 -60.69 23.98
N PRO A 62 47.73 -61.40 23.07
CA PRO A 62 46.30 -61.29 22.69
C PRO A 62 45.46 -62.50 23.13
N THR A 63 44.13 -62.35 23.26
CA THR A 63 43.12 -63.29 22.71
C THR A 63 41.68 -62.82 23.01
N ASP A 64 40.87 -62.87 21.95
CA ASP A 64 39.42 -63.07 21.87
C ASP A 64 38.41 -62.04 22.41
N GLY A 65 37.51 -61.64 21.50
CA GLY A 65 36.12 -61.33 21.84
C GLY A 65 35.65 -59.90 21.55
N VAL A 66 35.11 -59.72 20.35
CA VAL A 66 34.22 -58.61 19.93
C VAL A 66 33.26 -58.18 21.05
N ILE A 67 33.23 -56.89 21.44
CA ILE A 67 32.11 -55.91 21.26
C ILE A 67 32.68 -54.48 21.37
N ALA A 68 32.27 -53.62 20.43
CA ALA A 68 32.62 -52.21 20.28
C ALA A 68 32.44 -51.38 21.57
N GLY A 69 33.40 -50.47 21.78
CA GLY A 69 33.48 -49.60 22.94
C GLY A 69 32.29 -48.66 23.09
N ALA A 70 31.86 -48.54 24.35
CA ALA A 70 31.17 -47.37 24.84
C ALA A 70 32.06 -46.15 24.66
N ASN A 71 31.67 -45.22 23.77
CA ASN A 71 32.21 -43.88 23.73
C ASN A 71 31.15 -42.92 24.27
N SER A 72 31.58 -42.24 25.33
CA SER A 72 30.93 -41.21 26.12
C SER A 72 30.25 -40.12 25.28
N ASP A 73 29.08 -39.70 25.74
CA ASP A 73 28.22 -38.62 25.23
C ASP A 73 28.99 -37.32 24.93
N ALA A 74 29.41 -37.13 23.68
CA ALA A 74 29.72 -35.81 23.15
C ALA A 74 28.46 -35.26 22.48
N LEU A 75 27.92 -34.15 23.01
CA LEU A 75 26.82 -33.43 22.37
C LEU A 75 27.20 -33.10 20.91
N PRO A 76 26.26 -33.20 19.96
CA PRO A 76 26.55 -32.93 18.57
C PRO A 76 27.08 -31.50 18.39
N PRO A 77 28.07 -31.28 17.49
CA PRO A 77 28.62 -29.96 17.25
C PRO A 77 27.56 -29.03 16.67
N ALA A 78 27.75 -27.72 16.85
CA ALA A 78 26.85 -26.70 16.34
C ALA A 78 26.73 -26.79 14.81
N ALA A 79 25.56 -27.18 14.32
CA ALA A 79 25.30 -27.41 12.89
C ALA A 79 23.79 -27.42 12.59
N TRP A 80 23.46 -27.53 11.31
CA TRP A 80 22.10 -27.74 10.85
C TRP A 80 21.74 -29.23 10.92
N TYR A 81 20.64 -29.53 11.60
CA TYR A 81 20.11 -30.89 11.72
C TYR A 81 18.63 -30.91 11.35
N SER A 82 18.09 -32.07 11.00
CA SER A 82 16.66 -32.22 10.69
C SER A 82 15.81 -31.79 11.88
N ASP A 83 14.79 -30.94 11.63
CA ASP A 83 13.99 -30.36 12.71
C ASP A 83 13.13 -31.43 13.41
N PRO A 84 13.39 -31.76 14.69
CA PRO A 84 12.62 -32.76 15.43
C PRO A 84 11.18 -32.32 15.73
N SER A 85 10.87 -31.02 15.61
CA SER A 85 9.52 -30.47 15.81
C SER A 85 8.59 -30.63 14.60
N GLY A 86 9.07 -31.23 13.50
CA GLY A 86 8.22 -31.62 12.37
C GLY A 86 7.94 -30.53 11.33
N SER A 87 8.67 -29.41 11.33
CA SER A 87 8.49 -28.32 10.36
C SER A 87 8.89 -28.67 8.91
N GLY A 88 9.51 -29.85 8.70
CA GLY A 88 9.93 -30.31 7.37
C GLY A 88 11.17 -29.62 6.81
N GLY A 89 11.91 -28.88 7.64
CA GLY A 89 13.19 -28.23 7.31
C GLY A 89 14.35 -28.64 8.23
N LEU A 90 15.48 -27.94 8.11
CA LEU A 90 16.61 -28.04 9.03
C LEU A 90 16.45 -27.01 10.15
N ARG A 91 16.83 -27.33 11.38
CA ARG A 91 16.94 -26.41 12.51
C ARG A 91 18.39 -26.31 12.97
N TRP A 92 18.79 -25.14 13.44
CA TRP A 92 20.15 -24.94 13.93
C TRP A 92 20.29 -25.39 15.39
N TRP A 93 21.26 -26.26 15.65
CA TRP A 93 21.75 -26.64 16.98
C TRP A 93 23.00 -25.82 17.29
N ASP A 94 23.07 -25.20 18.47
CA ASP A 94 24.20 -24.34 18.85
C ASP A 94 25.31 -25.06 19.64
N GLY A 95 25.15 -26.36 19.90
CA GLY A 95 26.05 -27.16 20.73
C GLY A 95 25.44 -27.54 22.08
N GLU A 96 24.45 -26.78 22.57
CA GLU A 96 23.78 -27.00 23.85
C GLU A 96 22.24 -27.10 23.73
N ARG A 97 21.64 -26.40 22.75
CA ARG A 97 20.19 -26.37 22.51
C ARG A 97 19.81 -26.08 21.06
N TRP A 98 18.57 -26.39 20.72
CA TRP A 98 17.95 -25.98 19.46
C TRP A 98 17.61 -24.49 19.49
N THR A 99 17.97 -23.77 18.43
CA THR A 99 17.63 -22.35 18.28
C THR A 99 16.35 -22.14 17.47
N GLU A 100 15.87 -20.90 17.42
CA GLU A 100 14.72 -20.49 16.62
C GLU A 100 15.00 -20.49 15.10
N HIS A 101 16.27 -20.63 14.69
CA HIS A 101 16.64 -20.60 13.29
C HIS A 101 16.24 -21.91 12.59
N VAL A 102 15.32 -21.79 11.64
CA VAL A 102 14.85 -22.88 10.79
C VAL A 102 15.15 -22.54 9.33
N SER A 103 15.76 -23.46 8.61
CA SER A 103 15.96 -23.43 7.17
C SER A 103 14.97 -24.40 6.52
N ILE A 104 13.92 -23.85 5.91
CA ILE A 104 12.96 -24.64 5.13
C ILE A 104 13.44 -24.64 3.67
N PRO A 105 13.52 -25.80 2.99
CA PRO A 105 13.83 -25.88 1.57
C PRO A 105 12.97 -24.92 0.75
N ALA A 106 13.56 -24.28 -0.26
CA ALA A 106 12.89 -23.25 -1.07
C ALA A 106 11.52 -23.70 -1.61
N ASP A 107 11.40 -24.98 -1.96
CA ASP A 107 10.19 -25.59 -2.50
C ASP A 107 9.03 -25.71 -1.50
N LYS A 108 9.30 -25.61 -0.19
CA LYS A 108 8.31 -25.68 0.89
C LYS A 108 8.03 -24.35 1.58
N ARG A 109 8.64 -23.25 1.11
CA ARG A 109 8.35 -21.92 1.65
C ARG A 109 6.94 -21.50 1.19
N PRO A 110 5.99 -21.20 2.10
CA PRO A 110 4.71 -20.62 1.68
C PRO A 110 5.01 -19.36 0.88
N ALA A 111 4.32 -19.17 -0.25
CA ALA A 111 4.54 -18.07 -1.17
C ALA A 111 4.21 -16.72 -0.51
N VAL A 112 5.13 -16.22 0.30
CA VAL A 112 5.19 -14.82 0.68
C VAL A 112 5.59 -14.12 -0.61
N THR A 113 4.59 -13.51 -1.25
CA THR A 113 4.74 -12.64 -2.42
C THR A 113 6.01 -11.81 -2.25
N SER A 114 7.01 -12.05 -3.10
CA SER A 114 8.20 -11.22 -3.09
C SER A 114 7.74 -9.79 -3.30
N LYS A 115 8.19 -8.89 -2.42
CA LYS A 115 7.97 -7.45 -2.49
C LYS A 115 8.74 -6.93 -3.71
N GLY A 116 8.29 -7.24 -4.93
CA GLY A 116 9.03 -6.96 -6.15
C GLY A 116 8.63 -7.74 -7.41
N ALA A 117 7.89 -8.86 -7.31
CA ALA A 117 7.36 -9.49 -8.51
C ALA A 117 6.37 -8.51 -9.21
N PRO A 118 6.53 -8.21 -10.51
CA PRO A 118 5.54 -7.44 -11.25
C PRO A 118 4.20 -8.16 -11.12
N LEU A 119 3.24 -7.52 -10.46
CA LEU A 119 1.87 -8.02 -10.45
C LEU A 119 1.40 -8.11 -11.91
N ASP A 120 0.86 -9.26 -12.29
CA ASP A 120 0.31 -9.50 -13.62
C ASP A 120 -0.63 -8.35 -14.02
N PRO A 121 -0.32 -7.60 -15.10
CA PRO A 121 -1.15 -6.50 -15.58
C PRO A 121 -2.61 -6.91 -15.82
N ALA A 122 -2.84 -8.17 -16.25
CA ALA A 122 -4.18 -8.68 -16.49
C ALA A 122 -4.98 -8.82 -15.18
N LEU A 123 -4.38 -9.36 -14.12
CA LEU A 123 -4.99 -9.44 -12.79
C LEU A 123 -5.26 -8.05 -12.19
N MET A 124 -4.31 -7.12 -12.35
CA MET A 124 -4.49 -5.74 -11.88
C MET A 124 -5.64 -5.05 -12.61
N HIS A 125 -5.71 -5.22 -13.93
CA HIS A 125 -6.81 -4.71 -14.76
C HIS A 125 -8.15 -5.33 -14.36
N ALA A 126 -8.22 -6.65 -14.14
CA ALA A 126 -9.46 -7.32 -13.71
C ALA A 126 -9.99 -6.76 -12.39
N LYS A 127 -9.09 -6.51 -11.41
CA LYS A 127 -9.45 -5.87 -10.14
C LYS A 127 -9.93 -4.43 -10.35
N ALA A 128 -9.18 -3.61 -11.10
CA ALA A 128 -9.55 -2.23 -11.40
C ALA A 128 -10.93 -2.15 -12.09
N ALA A 129 -11.18 -3.00 -13.08
CA ALA A 129 -12.45 -3.07 -13.81
C ALA A 129 -13.62 -3.56 -12.93
N SER A 130 -13.37 -4.45 -11.96
CA SER A 130 -14.41 -4.85 -10.99
C SER A 130 -14.84 -3.68 -10.10
N THR A 131 -13.87 -2.92 -9.60
CA THR A 131 -14.13 -1.71 -8.81
C THR A 131 -14.81 -0.65 -9.67
N GLY A 132 -14.37 -0.45 -10.91
CA GLY A 132 -14.96 0.53 -11.84
C GLY A 132 -16.42 0.22 -12.17
N ARG A 133 -16.77 -1.05 -12.43
CA ARG A 133 -18.18 -1.46 -12.59
C ARG A 133 -19.02 -1.18 -11.34
N LEU A 134 -18.51 -1.47 -10.15
CA LEU A 134 -19.20 -1.16 -8.90
C LEU A 134 -19.43 0.36 -8.75
N VAL A 135 -18.39 1.17 -8.97
CA VAL A 135 -18.48 2.63 -8.92
C VAL A 135 -19.51 3.16 -9.92
N ARG A 136 -19.52 2.62 -11.16
CA ARG A 136 -20.50 3.01 -12.18
C ARG A 136 -21.95 2.73 -11.77
N THR A 137 -22.19 1.67 -11.00
CA THR A 137 -23.51 1.36 -10.44
C THR A 137 -23.83 2.29 -9.27
N LEU A 138 -22.90 2.49 -8.34
CA LEU A 138 -23.08 3.38 -7.19
C LEU A 138 -23.37 4.83 -7.62
N LEU A 139 -22.75 5.31 -8.70
CA LEU A 139 -22.99 6.64 -9.27
C LEU A 139 -24.44 6.89 -9.72
N ILE A 140 -25.23 5.84 -10.00
CA ILE A 140 -26.67 5.98 -10.30
C ILE A 140 -27.42 6.56 -9.10
N PHE A 141 -27.02 6.18 -7.89
CA PHE A 141 -27.63 6.65 -6.65
C PHE A 141 -26.90 7.87 -6.07
N ALA A 142 -25.58 7.91 -6.19
CA ALA A 142 -24.77 9.00 -5.65
C ALA A 142 -25.02 10.35 -6.35
N GLY A 143 -25.32 10.36 -7.65
CA GLY A 143 -25.65 11.59 -8.38
C GLY A 143 -26.90 12.28 -7.81
N PRO A 144 -28.06 11.61 -7.78
CA PRO A 144 -29.27 12.13 -7.15
C PRO A 144 -29.10 12.45 -5.65
N ALA A 145 -28.39 11.60 -4.91
CA ALA A 145 -28.09 11.85 -3.50
C ALA A 145 -27.31 13.15 -3.29
N LEU A 146 -26.27 13.38 -4.09
CA LEU A 146 -25.48 14.61 -4.05
C LEU A 146 -26.31 15.84 -4.45
N ALA A 147 -27.09 15.72 -5.53
CA ALA A 147 -27.99 16.78 -5.99
C ALA A 147 -28.99 17.20 -4.89
N PHE A 148 -29.59 16.23 -4.21
CA PHE A 148 -30.49 16.47 -3.10
C PHE A 148 -29.77 17.07 -1.89
N SER A 149 -28.56 16.59 -1.58
CA SER A 149 -27.74 17.15 -0.51
C SER A 149 -27.42 18.64 -0.73
N ILE A 150 -27.21 19.07 -1.98
CA ILE A 150 -26.97 20.48 -2.32
C ILE A 150 -28.23 21.32 -2.05
N ILE A 151 -29.40 20.81 -2.43
CA ILE A 151 -30.68 21.48 -2.16
C ILE A 151 -30.90 21.60 -0.65
N SER A 152 -30.72 20.51 0.11
CA SER A 152 -30.84 20.54 1.57
C SER A 152 -29.84 21.51 2.21
N SER A 153 -28.61 21.56 1.70
CA SER A 153 -27.59 22.52 2.17
C SER A 153 -28.02 23.97 1.99
N ALA A 154 -28.81 24.31 0.96
CA ALA A 154 -29.30 25.67 0.76
C ALA A 154 -30.23 26.11 1.91
N PHE A 155 -31.14 25.24 2.33
CA PHE A 155 -32.00 25.49 3.49
C PHE A 155 -31.18 25.62 4.78
N GLN A 156 -30.20 24.74 4.99
CA GLN A 156 -29.35 24.77 6.18
C GLN A 156 -28.54 26.06 6.26
N MET A 157 -27.97 26.50 5.14
CA MET A 157 -27.19 27.74 5.09
C MET A 157 -28.07 28.97 5.26
N ARG A 158 -29.29 28.96 4.74
CA ARG A 158 -30.26 30.04 4.97
C ARG A 158 -30.66 30.14 6.44
N TRP A 159 -31.01 29.02 7.06
CA TRP A 159 -31.31 29.00 8.49
C TRP A 159 -30.11 29.46 9.33
N LEU A 160 -28.91 28.99 8.99
CA LEU A 160 -27.69 29.37 9.70
C LEU A 160 -27.39 30.86 9.59
N SER A 161 -27.58 31.48 8.41
CA SER A 161 -27.33 32.91 8.25
C SER A 161 -28.34 33.76 9.03
N GLU A 162 -29.61 33.37 9.08
CA GLU A 162 -30.65 34.06 9.85
C GLU A 162 -30.47 33.91 11.37
N ASN A 163 -29.88 32.81 11.82
CA ASN A 163 -29.71 32.50 13.24
C ASN A 163 -28.26 32.65 13.73
N PHE A 164 -27.38 33.23 12.90
CA PHE A 164 -25.93 33.25 13.14
C PHE A 164 -25.60 33.90 14.49
N ASP A 165 -26.21 35.03 14.84
CA ASP A 165 -25.96 35.74 16.10
C ASP A 165 -26.40 34.93 17.34
N ALA A 166 -27.46 34.13 17.22
CA ALA A 166 -27.89 33.25 18.30
C ALA A 166 -26.92 32.08 18.47
N VAL A 167 -26.59 31.41 17.36
CA VAL A 167 -25.63 30.28 17.33
C VAL A 167 -24.26 30.72 17.85
N TRP A 168 -23.79 31.89 17.42
CA TRP A 168 -22.50 32.43 17.83
C TRP A 168 -22.46 32.77 19.33
N ARG A 169 -23.51 33.38 19.88
CA ARG A 169 -23.61 33.66 21.31
C ARG A 169 -23.65 32.38 22.15
N ASP A 170 -24.42 31.39 21.74
CA ASP A 170 -24.50 30.11 22.44
C ASP A 170 -23.14 29.38 22.39
N ALA A 171 -22.43 29.42 21.26
CA ALA A 171 -21.08 28.89 21.12
C ALA A 171 -20.09 29.59 22.08
N GLN A 172 -20.11 30.92 22.16
CA GLN A 172 -19.27 31.69 23.08
C GLN A 172 -19.58 31.39 24.55
N ALA A 173 -20.85 31.14 24.87
CA ALA A 173 -21.30 30.79 26.21
C ALA A 173 -21.06 29.31 26.57
N GLY A 174 -20.46 28.51 25.68
CA GLY A 174 -20.25 27.07 25.88
C GLY A 174 -21.56 26.26 25.94
N ARG A 175 -22.65 26.79 25.41
CA ARG A 175 -23.95 26.12 25.38
C ARG A 175 -24.00 25.11 24.23
N PRO A 176 -24.77 24.01 24.35
CA PRO A 176 -24.97 23.09 23.26
C PRO A 176 -25.65 23.78 22.07
N ILE A 177 -24.98 23.79 20.92
CA ILE A 177 -25.56 24.30 19.66
C ILE A 177 -26.56 23.26 19.16
N THR A 178 -27.85 23.61 19.15
CA THR A 178 -28.91 22.72 18.66
C THR A 178 -29.41 23.23 17.31
N ILE A 179 -29.14 22.49 16.24
CA ILE A 179 -29.66 22.78 14.90
C ILE A 179 -31.00 22.04 14.76
N PRO A 180 -32.13 22.76 14.66
CA PRO A 180 -33.43 22.12 14.57
C PRO A 180 -33.58 21.40 13.22
N ILE A 181 -34.33 20.31 13.19
CA ILE A 181 -34.59 19.55 11.96
C ILE A 181 -35.26 20.42 10.88
N SER A 182 -35.99 21.47 11.27
CA SER A 182 -36.56 22.46 10.34
C SER A 182 -35.51 23.23 9.55
N ALA A 183 -34.28 23.39 10.08
CA ALA A 183 -33.17 24.04 9.38
C ALA A 183 -32.82 23.32 8.08
N SER A 184 -33.10 22.02 7.98
CA SER A 184 -32.84 21.23 6.78
C SER A 184 -34.00 21.24 5.78
N GLY A 185 -35.05 22.06 5.97
CA GLY A 185 -36.27 22.03 5.15
C GLY A 185 -37.29 20.98 5.59
N GLY A 186 -37.12 20.40 6.78
CA GLY A 186 -38.03 19.42 7.39
C GLY A 186 -37.43 18.01 7.56
N PRO A 187 -38.11 17.12 8.29
CA PRO A 187 -37.57 15.82 8.71
C PRO A 187 -37.26 14.88 7.54
N PHE A 188 -38.06 14.93 6.48
CA PHE A 188 -37.84 14.13 5.28
C PHE A 188 -36.54 14.52 4.57
N LEU A 189 -36.34 15.82 4.33
CA LEU A 189 -35.14 16.34 3.64
C LEU A 189 -33.88 16.09 4.50
N ALA A 190 -33.98 16.24 5.82
CA ALA A 190 -32.91 15.92 6.77
C ALA A 190 -32.51 14.44 6.70
N ALA A 191 -33.46 13.50 6.83
CA ALA A 191 -33.16 12.07 6.80
C ALA A 191 -32.56 11.62 5.47
N PHE A 192 -33.12 12.09 4.35
CA PHE A 192 -32.63 11.73 3.02
C PHE A 192 -31.22 12.29 2.76
N SER A 193 -30.91 13.51 3.20
CA SER A 193 -29.55 14.07 3.06
C SER A 193 -28.49 13.28 3.85
N GLN A 194 -28.83 12.76 5.04
CA GLN A 194 -27.91 11.93 5.83
C GLN A 194 -27.61 10.59 5.15
N VAL A 195 -28.67 9.88 4.70
CA VAL A 195 -28.51 8.61 3.96
C VAL A 195 -27.79 8.85 2.63
N GLY A 196 -28.15 9.93 1.93
CA GLY A 196 -27.51 10.35 0.69
C GLY A 196 -26.02 10.65 0.89
N GLY A 197 -25.65 11.31 2.00
CA GLY A 197 -24.28 11.56 2.38
C GLY A 197 -23.46 10.27 2.55
N LEU A 198 -24.05 9.24 3.18
CA LEU A 198 -23.40 7.93 3.29
C LEU A 198 -23.19 7.26 1.93
N VAL A 199 -24.20 7.33 1.04
CA VAL A 199 -24.07 6.83 -0.34
C VAL A 199 -22.94 7.54 -1.09
N CYS A 200 -22.88 8.88 -0.99
CA CYS A 200 -21.82 9.68 -1.60
C CYS A 200 -20.44 9.32 -1.03
N LEU A 201 -20.31 9.14 0.29
CA LEU A 201 -19.06 8.78 0.95
C LEU A 201 -18.56 7.40 0.48
N VAL A 202 -19.42 6.39 0.52
CA VAL A 202 -19.08 5.03 0.06
C VAL A 202 -18.67 5.08 -1.41
N THR A 203 -19.44 5.77 -2.25
CA THR A 203 -19.13 5.92 -3.68
C THR A 203 -17.78 6.62 -3.89
N GLY A 204 -17.50 7.69 -3.14
CA GLY A 204 -16.24 8.42 -3.18
C GLY A 204 -15.05 7.55 -2.80
N ILE A 205 -15.17 6.74 -1.74
CA ILE A 205 -14.11 5.79 -1.35
C ILE A 205 -13.84 4.79 -2.47
N PHE A 206 -14.87 4.19 -3.06
CA PHE A 206 -14.69 3.26 -4.18
C PHE A 206 -14.15 3.95 -5.44
N PHE A 207 -14.52 5.21 -5.68
CA PHE A 207 -13.98 6.01 -6.79
C PHE A 207 -12.48 6.27 -6.60
N LEU A 208 -12.04 6.61 -5.38
CA LEU A 208 -10.62 6.77 -5.05
C LEU A 208 -9.84 5.45 -5.22
N LEU A 209 -10.43 4.34 -4.77
CA LEU A 209 -9.85 3.01 -4.96
C LEU A 209 -9.72 2.65 -6.44
N TRP A 210 -10.76 2.92 -7.23
CA TRP A 210 -10.72 2.73 -8.68
C TRP A 210 -9.64 3.59 -9.33
N LEU A 211 -9.59 4.90 -9.04
CA LEU A 211 -8.62 5.82 -9.63
C LEU A 211 -7.17 5.41 -9.32
N GLY A 212 -6.89 5.01 -8.08
CA GLY A 212 -5.57 4.50 -7.68
C GLY A 212 -5.22 3.16 -8.32
N GLN A 213 -6.18 2.24 -8.42
CA GLN A 213 -6.00 0.95 -9.10
C GLN A 213 -5.73 1.14 -10.60
N SER A 214 -6.55 1.93 -11.30
CA SER A 214 -6.39 2.25 -12.71
C SER A 214 -5.06 2.95 -13.00
N GLY A 215 -4.60 3.85 -12.11
CA GLY A 215 -3.28 4.45 -12.22
C GLY A 215 -2.14 3.42 -12.11
N ARG A 216 -2.29 2.38 -11.27
CA ARG A 216 -1.31 1.30 -11.20
C ARG A 216 -1.31 0.43 -12.47
N VAL A 217 -2.48 0.18 -13.06
CA VAL A 217 -2.62 -0.52 -14.34
C VAL A 217 -1.96 0.28 -15.46
N ALA A 218 -2.27 1.58 -15.57
CA ALA A 218 -1.64 2.49 -16.53
C ALA A 218 -0.10 2.48 -16.40
N LYS A 219 0.42 2.50 -15.17
CA LYS A 219 1.87 2.39 -14.93
C LYS A 219 2.45 1.07 -15.45
N SER A 220 1.77 -0.05 -15.22
CA SER A 220 2.21 -1.37 -15.71
C SER A 220 2.14 -1.50 -17.24
N LEU A 221 1.27 -0.71 -17.89
CA LEU A 221 1.15 -0.60 -19.34
C LEU A 221 2.16 0.39 -19.95
N GLY A 222 3.07 0.96 -19.15
CA GLY A 222 4.12 1.86 -19.62
C GLY A 222 3.72 3.33 -19.74
N PHE A 223 2.59 3.75 -19.17
CA PHE A 223 2.15 5.16 -19.27
C PHE A 223 3.04 6.07 -18.42
N ALA A 224 3.40 7.22 -18.98
CA ALA A 224 4.14 8.28 -18.30
C ALA A 224 3.23 9.08 -17.36
N LEU A 225 2.89 8.49 -16.20
CA LEU A 225 2.11 9.16 -15.17
C LEU A 225 2.93 10.32 -14.57
N ARG A 226 2.37 11.54 -14.53
CA ARG A 226 3.04 12.70 -13.95
C ARG A 226 3.13 12.63 -12.42
N ARG A 227 2.33 11.78 -11.80
CA ARG A 227 2.21 11.60 -10.35
C ARG A 227 2.10 10.13 -10.00
N SER A 228 2.38 9.79 -8.74
CA SER A 228 2.14 8.43 -8.29
C SER A 228 0.64 8.10 -8.30
N PRO A 229 0.23 6.84 -8.58
CA PRO A 229 -1.18 6.48 -8.74
C PRO A 229 -2.06 6.88 -7.54
N TRP A 230 -1.58 6.61 -6.33
CA TRP A 230 -2.33 6.90 -5.11
C TRP A 230 -2.34 8.39 -4.76
N LEU A 231 -1.29 9.14 -5.08
CA LEU A 231 -1.29 10.60 -4.90
C LEU A 231 -2.28 11.26 -5.88
N GLY A 232 -2.37 10.74 -7.12
CA GLY A 232 -3.40 11.14 -8.08
C GLY A 232 -4.80 10.88 -7.55
N ALA A 233 -5.05 9.72 -6.95
CA ALA A 233 -6.34 9.41 -6.33
C ALA A 233 -6.67 10.34 -5.16
N TRP A 234 -5.79 10.43 -4.15
CA TRP A 234 -6.02 11.23 -2.94
C TRP A 234 -6.12 12.74 -3.21
N SER A 235 -5.70 13.21 -4.37
CA SER A 235 -5.80 14.61 -4.76
C SER A 235 -7.24 15.17 -4.71
N LEU A 236 -8.27 14.32 -4.80
CA LEU A 236 -9.68 14.71 -4.62
C LEU A 236 -10.03 15.11 -3.18
N ALA A 237 -9.30 14.62 -2.18
CA ALA A 237 -9.55 14.90 -0.77
C ALA A 237 -8.65 16.01 -0.19
N ILE A 238 -7.65 16.46 -0.96
CA ILE A 238 -6.69 17.47 -0.51
C ILE A 238 -7.19 18.86 -0.95
N PRO A 239 -7.46 19.77 0.01
CA PRO A 239 -7.83 21.15 -0.30
C PRO A 239 -6.82 21.82 -1.24
N ILE A 240 -7.27 22.77 -2.06
CA ILE A 240 -6.48 23.47 -3.11
C ILE A 240 -6.10 22.56 -4.28
N VAL A 241 -5.51 21.41 -4.00
CA VAL A 241 -5.08 20.43 -5.00
C VAL A 241 -6.27 19.83 -5.77
N GLN A 242 -7.41 19.67 -5.09
CA GLN A 242 -8.66 19.17 -5.66
C GLN A 242 -9.18 19.97 -6.87
N TRP A 243 -8.67 21.17 -7.14
CA TRP A 243 -9.15 22.03 -8.22
C TRP A 243 -8.60 21.68 -9.60
N TRP A 244 -7.50 20.91 -9.71
CA TRP A 244 -6.96 20.52 -11.02
C TRP A 244 -6.17 19.21 -11.06
N TRP A 245 -5.69 18.68 -9.94
CA TRP A 245 -4.93 17.43 -9.94
C TRP A 245 -5.78 16.22 -10.33
N PRO A 246 -7.03 16.06 -9.85
CA PRO A 246 -7.84 14.91 -10.23
C PRO A 246 -8.12 14.86 -11.74
N TYR A 247 -8.34 16.03 -12.36
CA TYR A 247 -8.45 16.15 -13.81
C TYR A 247 -7.23 15.58 -14.52
N ARG A 248 -6.02 16.01 -14.13
CA ARG A 248 -4.78 15.52 -14.73
C ARG A 248 -4.52 14.05 -14.42
N ALA A 249 -4.77 13.61 -13.18
CA ALA A 249 -4.61 12.22 -12.79
C ALA A 249 -5.51 11.28 -13.61
N THR A 250 -6.70 11.74 -13.97
CA THR A 250 -7.64 10.98 -14.81
C THR A 250 -7.24 11.02 -16.28
N LEU A 251 -6.75 12.16 -16.78
CA LEU A 251 -6.19 12.25 -18.14
C LEU A 251 -4.98 11.34 -18.35
N ASP A 252 -4.12 11.22 -17.34
CA ASP A 252 -2.93 10.36 -17.37
C ASP A 252 -3.30 8.85 -17.43
N LEU A 253 -4.57 8.49 -17.22
CA LEU A 253 -5.06 7.11 -17.38
C LEU A 253 -5.34 6.72 -18.83
N LEU A 254 -5.39 7.68 -19.75
CA LEU A 254 -5.70 7.45 -21.17
C LEU A 254 -4.43 7.64 -22.03
N PRO A 255 -4.25 6.83 -23.09
CA PRO A 255 -3.15 6.99 -24.04
C PRO A 255 -3.06 8.40 -24.63
N GLU A 256 -1.87 8.83 -25.07
CA GLU A 256 -1.69 10.19 -25.57
C GLU A 256 -2.61 10.56 -26.74
N SER A 257 -2.81 9.60 -27.65
CA SER A 257 -3.60 9.71 -28.87
C SER A 257 -5.08 9.33 -28.72
N ASP A 258 -5.57 9.10 -27.50
CA ASP A 258 -6.95 8.65 -27.29
C ASP A 258 -7.97 9.79 -27.51
N GLU A 259 -8.91 9.59 -28.43
CA GLU A 259 -10.00 10.53 -28.74
C GLU A 259 -10.91 10.78 -27.52
N ASN A 260 -10.97 9.81 -26.59
CA ASN A 260 -11.80 9.87 -25.39
C ASN A 260 -11.23 10.80 -24.30
N LYS A 261 -10.04 11.40 -24.46
CA LYS A 261 -9.55 12.41 -23.50
C LYS A 261 -10.50 13.58 -23.30
N SER A 262 -11.29 13.90 -24.32
CA SER A 262 -12.35 14.92 -24.24
C SER A 262 -13.48 14.54 -23.27
N SER A 263 -13.67 13.26 -22.94
CA SER A 263 -14.67 12.82 -21.95
C SER A 263 -14.29 13.25 -20.53
N VAL A 264 -12.99 13.32 -20.22
CA VAL A 264 -12.48 13.73 -18.91
C VAL A 264 -12.85 15.19 -18.61
N ILE A 265 -12.68 16.11 -19.56
CA ILE A 265 -13.07 17.52 -19.36
C ILE A 265 -14.60 17.68 -19.28
N ARG A 266 -15.36 16.88 -20.04
CA ARG A 266 -16.83 16.86 -19.99
C ARG A 266 -17.36 16.36 -18.65
N TRP A 267 -16.60 15.54 -17.93
CA TRP A 267 -16.87 15.16 -16.54
C TRP A 267 -16.40 16.23 -15.55
N TRP A 268 -15.19 16.74 -15.75
CA TRP A 268 -14.54 17.65 -14.81
C TRP A 268 -15.28 18.98 -14.65
N LEU A 269 -15.79 19.56 -15.75
CA LEU A 269 -16.48 20.84 -15.71
C LEU A 269 -17.76 20.81 -14.85
N PRO A 270 -18.70 19.86 -15.03
CA PRO A 270 -19.82 19.71 -14.10
C PRO A 270 -19.41 19.40 -12.65
N TRP A 271 -18.35 18.61 -12.45
CA TRP A 271 -17.84 18.34 -11.09
C TRP A 271 -17.37 19.64 -10.41
N LEU A 272 -16.64 20.47 -11.14
CA LEU A 272 -16.20 21.78 -10.66
C LEU A 272 -17.37 22.73 -10.42
N GLY A 273 -18.34 22.75 -11.34
CA GLY A 273 -19.58 23.54 -11.20
C GLY A 273 -20.35 23.19 -9.94
N THR A 274 -20.37 21.91 -9.56
CA THR A 274 -20.97 21.44 -8.30
C THR A 274 -20.29 22.07 -7.08
N SER A 275 -18.96 22.08 -7.06
CA SER A 275 -18.17 22.65 -5.94
C SER A 275 -18.32 24.16 -5.85
N ILE A 276 -18.31 24.85 -7.00
CA ILE A 276 -18.50 26.31 -7.09
C ILE A 276 -19.91 26.69 -6.62
N ALA A 277 -20.94 25.96 -7.05
CA ALA A 277 -22.30 26.22 -6.64
C ALA A 277 -22.48 26.07 -5.12
N GLN A 278 -21.88 25.05 -4.49
CA GLN A 278 -21.92 24.90 -3.03
C GLN A 278 -21.27 26.09 -2.31
N ALA A 279 -20.09 26.53 -2.75
CA ALA A 279 -19.45 27.73 -2.19
C ALA A 279 -20.32 28.98 -2.39
N ALA A 280 -20.94 29.13 -3.57
CA ALA A 280 -21.81 30.24 -3.89
C ALA A 280 -23.10 30.25 -3.05
N VAL A 281 -23.67 29.09 -2.70
CA VAL A 281 -24.81 29.00 -1.76
C VAL A 281 -24.45 29.59 -0.41
N VAL A 282 -23.27 29.26 0.13
CA VAL A 282 -22.80 29.81 1.42
C VAL A 282 -22.66 31.34 1.32
N VAL A 283 -21.98 31.83 0.29
CA VAL A 283 -21.79 33.27 0.08
C VAL A 283 -23.12 33.99 -0.08
N ALA A 284 -24.04 33.45 -0.89
CA ALA A 284 -25.35 34.05 -1.13
C ALA A 284 -26.20 34.12 0.15
N ALA A 285 -26.16 33.08 0.99
CA ALA A 285 -26.88 33.04 2.26
C ALA A 285 -26.42 34.12 3.24
N PHE A 286 -25.11 34.33 3.36
CA PHE A 286 -24.53 35.36 4.25
C PHE A 286 -24.54 36.77 3.65
N ALA A 287 -24.61 36.90 2.32
CA ALA A 287 -24.83 38.17 1.65
C ALA A 287 -26.30 38.63 1.66
N ALA A 288 -27.17 37.95 2.41
CA ALA A 288 -28.61 38.24 2.52
C ALA A 288 -29.33 38.30 1.16
N MET A 289 -28.89 37.49 0.18
CA MET A 289 -29.56 37.38 -1.11
C MET A 289 -30.98 36.82 -0.93
N PRO A 290 -31.93 37.15 -1.84
CA PRO A 290 -33.29 36.61 -1.78
C PRO A 290 -33.29 35.08 -2.00
N ASP A 291 -34.25 34.40 -1.40
CA ASP A 291 -34.34 32.92 -1.42
C ASP A 291 -34.36 32.34 -2.83
N ILE A 292 -34.95 33.06 -3.78
CA ILE A 292 -34.98 32.65 -5.19
C ILE A 292 -33.57 32.57 -5.79
N ALA A 293 -32.67 33.49 -5.43
CA ALA A 293 -31.30 33.48 -5.93
C ALA A 293 -30.52 32.27 -5.38
N ILE A 294 -30.63 32.02 -4.07
CA ILE A 294 -30.01 30.86 -3.40
C ILE A 294 -30.55 29.55 -4.01
N SER A 295 -31.86 29.47 -4.25
CA SER A 295 -32.51 28.31 -4.85
C SER A 295 -32.06 28.04 -6.28
N VAL A 296 -31.89 29.09 -7.10
CA VAL A 296 -31.36 28.97 -8.47
C VAL A 296 -29.92 28.47 -8.47
N ILE A 297 -29.07 28.99 -7.58
CA ILE A 297 -27.67 28.53 -7.45
C ILE A 297 -27.64 27.05 -7.03
N ALA A 298 -28.45 26.68 -6.03
CA ALA A 298 -28.54 25.29 -5.55
C ALA A 298 -29.04 24.34 -6.65
N ALA A 299 -30.06 24.75 -7.42
CA ALA A 299 -30.58 23.97 -8.55
C ALA A 299 -29.53 23.79 -9.66
N ALA A 300 -28.79 24.84 -10.00
CA ALA A 300 -27.68 24.74 -10.94
C ALA A 300 -26.60 23.76 -10.44
N GLY A 301 -26.24 23.83 -9.16
CA GLY A 301 -25.31 22.89 -8.53
C GLY A 301 -25.81 21.44 -8.56
N ALA A 302 -27.10 21.23 -8.31
CA ALA A 302 -27.75 19.92 -8.38
C ALA A 302 -27.72 19.34 -9.82
N ILE A 303 -27.98 20.15 -10.83
CA ILE A 303 -27.87 19.75 -12.25
C ILE A 303 -26.42 19.38 -12.58
N CYS A 304 -25.46 20.20 -12.15
CA CYS A 304 -24.02 19.91 -12.31
C CYS A 304 -23.64 18.57 -11.66
N ALA A 305 -24.15 18.25 -10.47
CA ALA A 305 -23.89 16.99 -9.77
C ALA A 305 -24.42 15.78 -10.56
N LEU A 306 -25.64 15.87 -11.11
CA LEU A 306 -26.22 14.82 -11.96
C LEU A 306 -25.40 14.61 -13.23
N LEU A 307 -25.03 15.70 -13.91
CA LEU A 307 -24.18 15.64 -15.10
C LEU A 307 -22.80 15.06 -14.79
N ALA A 308 -22.19 15.44 -13.67
CA ALA A 308 -20.90 14.90 -13.22
C ALA A 308 -21.00 13.39 -12.99
N ALA A 309 -22.05 12.91 -12.32
CA ALA A 309 -22.24 11.48 -12.09
C ALA A 309 -22.42 10.69 -13.41
N VAL A 310 -23.20 11.22 -14.35
CA VAL A 310 -23.38 10.59 -15.67
C VAL A 310 -22.07 10.54 -16.45
N LYS A 311 -21.32 11.66 -16.50
CA LYS A 311 -20.07 11.73 -17.26
C LYS A 311 -18.93 10.95 -16.60
N ALA A 312 -18.89 10.87 -15.27
CA ALA A 312 -17.94 10.01 -14.57
C ALA A 312 -18.09 8.54 -14.98
N ARG A 313 -19.33 8.07 -15.17
CA ARG A 313 -19.59 6.69 -15.63
C ARG A 313 -19.04 6.42 -17.03
N SER A 314 -19.09 7.41 -17.92
CA SER A 314 -18.48 7.35 -19.26
C SER A 314 -16.95 7.29 -19.16
N VAL A 315 -16.33 8.18 -18.38
CA VAL A 315 -14.87 8.19 -18.19
C VAL A 315 -14.36 6.85 -17.66
N ILE A 316 -15.05 6.24 -16.70
CA ILE A 316 -14.67 4.93 -16.17
C ILE A 316 -14.71 3.86 -17.29
N ALA A 317 -15.76 3.87 -18.13
CA ALA A 317 -15.90 2.93 -19.23
C ALA A 317 -14.82 3.14 -20.32
N ASP A 318 -14.48 4.38 -20.63
CA ASP A 318 -13.44 4.72 -21.61
C ASP A 318 -12.08 4.21 -21.14
N VAL A 319 -11.73 4.46 -19.88
CA VAL A 319 -10.47 3.98 -19.26
C VAL A 319 -10.42 2.45 -19.24
N GLU A 320 -11.50 1.79 -18.82
CA GLU A 320 -11.58 0.33 -18.82
C GLU A 320 -11.38 -0.25 -20.23
N THR A 321 -11.99 0.37 -21.25
CA THR A 321 -11.87 -0.08 -22.64
C THR A 321 -10.44 0.08 -23.13
N ALA A 322 -9.84 1.27 -22.97
CA ALA A 322 -8.47 1.56 -23.38
C ALA A 322 -7.45 0.62 -22.70
N HIS A 323 -7.59 0.37 -21.40
CA HIS A 323 -6.71 -0.57 -20.70
C HIS A 323 -6.90 -2.01 -21.18
N SER A 324 -8.15 -2.42 -21.44
CA SER A 324 -8.44 -3.78 -21.91
C SER A 324 -7.85 -4.07 -23.28
N GLU A 325 -7.83 -3.09 -24.19
CA GLU A 325 -7.23 -3.24 -25.52
C GLU A 325 -5.71 -3.41 -25.43
N LEU A 326 -5.06 -2.63 -24.56
CA LEU A 326 -3.62 -2.68 -24.38
C LEU A 326 -3.15 -3.94 -23.67
N VAL A 327 -3.89 -4.43 -22.68
CA VAL A 327 -3.62 -5.72 -22.02
C VAL A 327 -3.70 -6.89 -23.01
N ARG A 328 -4.59 -6.79 -24.02
CA ARG A 328 -4.79 -7.86 -25.02
C ARG A 328 -3.77 -7.84 -26.16
N ARG A 329 -3.09 -6.71 -26.41
CA ARG A 329 -2.07 -6.63 -27.47
C ARG A 329 -0.78 -7.29 -26.97
N PRO A 330 -0.34 -8.43 -27.54
CA PRO A 330 0.96 -8.98 -27.21
C PRO A 330 2.04 -7.97 -27.59
N VAL A 331 3.01 -7.78 -26.70
CA VAL A 331 4.22 -7.00 -26.98
C VAL A 331 4.98 -7.77 -28.07
N ASN A 332 4.84 -7.31 -29.32
CA ASN A 332 5.68 -7.75 -30.44
C ASN A 332 6.96 -6.92 -30.48
#